data_AF-A0A016SCI2-F1
#
_entry.id   AF-A0A016SCI2-F1
#
_cell.length_a   1.000
_cell.length_b   1.000
_cell.length_c   1.000
_cell.angle_alpha   90.00
_cell.angle_beta   90.00
_cell.angle_gamma   90.00
#
_symmetry.space_group_name_H-M   'P 1'
#
loop_
_entity.id
_entity.type
_entity.pdbx_description
1 polymer ?
#
loop_
_entity_poly.entity_id
_entity_poly.type
_entity_poly.pdbx_seq_one_letter_code
_entity_poly.pdbx_strand_id
1 'polypeptide(L)'
;MLESVPQNIQSGNPYISTPVRLEQSLMEGAYNKVVLTEKTIPSQFYSVFIRIMMDAVRSDIAASIEKSFKLLSARDAANMLLFETEAQVNEFAKQRKWKSDRDCFIFETDPTHHEKPTLDTARIAKQTIFYAKQLEMIV
;
A
#
# COMPACT_ATOMS: atom_id res chain seq x y z
N MET A 1 -7.24 -14.28 16.11
CA MET A 1 -7.60 -12.94 15.62
C MET A 1 -7.78 -12.01 16.80
N LEU A 2 -7.76 -10.68 16.62
CA LEU A 2 -7.93 -9.69 17.71
C LEU A 2 -9.16 -9.94 18.61
N GLU A 3 -10.14 -10.70 18.12
CA GLU A 3 -11.32 -11.17 18.84
C GLU A 3 -11.02 -12.06 20.07
N SER A 4 -9.87 -12.74 20.12
CA SER A 4 -9.52 -13.63 21.23
C SER A 4 -8.97 -12.93 22.47
N VAL A 5 -8.66 -11.62 22.39
CA VAL A 5 -8.10 -10.85 23.50
C VAL A 5 -9.19 -9.96 24.11
N PRO A 6 -9.45 -10.01 25.43
CA PRO A 6 -10.44 -9.13 26.06
C PRO A 6 -10.12 -7.66 25.83
N GLN A 7 -11.08 -6.85 25.37
CA GLN A 7 -10.90 -5.42 25.09
C GLN A 7 -10.32 -4.63 26.27
N ASN A 8 -10.59 -5.07 27.50
CA ASN A 8 -10.06 -4.46 28.73
C ASN A 8 -8.52 -4.53 28.81
N ILE A 9 -7.92 -5.65 28.35
CA ILE A 9 -6.47 -5.87 28.36
C ILE A 9 -5.80 -5.21 27.14
N GLN A 10 -6.52 -5.10 26.02
CA GLN A 10 -6.02 -4.42 24.80
C GLN A 10 -5.69 -2.94 25.05
N SER A 11 -6.49 -2.24 25.85
CA SER A 11 -6.28 -0.83 26.18
C SER A 11 -5.34 -0.62 27.38
N GLY A 12 -5.28 -1.57 28.31
CA GLY A 12 -4.53 -1.44 29.55
C GLY A 12 -3.04 -1.79 29.45
N ASN A 13 -2.65 -2.63 28.49
CA ASN A 13 -1.26 -3.09 28.38
C ASN A 13 -0.54 -2.46 27.16
N PRO A 14 0.51 -1.64 27.37
CA PRO A 14 1.35 -1.08 26.30
C PRO A 14 1.91 -2.12 25.34
N TYR A 15 2.23 -3.34 25.82
CA TYR A 15 2.79 -4.40 24.99
C TYR A 15 1.79 -5.01 23.99
N ILE A 16 0.49 -4.79 24.21
CA ILE A 16 -0.60 -5.29 23.34
C ILE A 16 -1.21 -4.15 22.53
N SER A 17 -1.33 -2.95 23.11
CA SER A 17 -1.88 -1.80 22.39
C SER A 17 -0.96 -1.31 21.26
N THR A 18 0.36 -1.40 21.42
CA THR A 18 1.34 -1.04 20.39
C THR A 18 1.14 -1.82 19.08
N PRO A 19 1.12 -3.18 19.06
CA PRO A 19 0.91 -3.92 17.81
C PRO A 19 -0.48 -3.71 17.21
N VAL A 20 -1.53 -3.50 18.03
CA VAL A 20 -2.89 -3.19 17.52
C VAL A 20 -2.91 -1.85 16.79
N ARG A 21 -2.33 -0.81 17.39
CA ARG A 21 -2.24 0.52 16.76
C ARG A 21 -1.37 0.51 15.51
N LEU A 22 -0.31 -0.28 15.52
CA LEU A 22 0.57 -0.47 14.38
C LEU A 22 -0.17 -1.12 13.20
N GLU A 23 -0.91 -2.19 13.46
CA GLU A 23 -1.71 -2.88 12.43
C GLU A 23 -2.78 -1.95 11.85
N GLN A 24 -3.50 -1.23 12.71
CA GLN A 24 -4.47 -0.23 12.26
C GLN A 24 -3.79 0.87 11.40
N SER A 25 -2.62 1.36 11.82
CA SER A 25 -1.89 2.38 11.06
C SER A 25 -1.41 1.86 9.71
N LEU A 26 -1.04 0.57 9.61
CA LEU A 26 -0.70 -0.09 8.36
C LEU A 26 -1.93 -0.18 7.44
N MET A 27 -3.07 -0.60 7.97
CA MET A 27 -4.30 -0.75 7.20
C MET A 27 -4.85 0.60 6.72
N GLU A 28 -4.67 1.67 7.51
CA GLU A 28 -4.96 3.05 7.11
C GLU A 28 -3.93 3.62 6.11
N GLY A 29 -2.79 2.95 5.87
CA GLY A 29 -1.68 3.48 5.07
C GLY A 29 -0.98 4.69 5.73
N ALA A 30 -1.18 4.89 7.03
CA ALA A 30 -0.65 6.03 7.78
C ALA A 30 0.78 5.76 8.28
N TYR A 31 1.72 5.61 7.35
CA TYR A 31 3.12 5.23 7.63
C TYR A 31 3.88 6.21 8.54
N ASN A 32 3.51 7.50 8.53
CA ASN A 32 4.03 8.48 9.48
C ASN A 32 3.79 8.04 10.94
N LYS A 33 2.62 7.43 11.24
CA LYS A 33 2.31 6.92 12.57
C LYS A 33 3.14 5.68 12.92
N VAL A 34 3.49 4.86 11.93
CA VAL A 34 4.34 3.67 12.10
C VAL A 34 5.76 4.07 12.52
N VAL A 35 6.35 5.08 11.85
CA VAL A 35 7.67 5.62 12.21
C VAL A 35 7.69 6.21 13.63
N LEU A 36 6.63 6.90 14.04
CA LEU A 36 6.50 7.42 15.42
C LEU A 36 6.37 6.29 16.44
N THR A 37 5.67 5.22 16.08
CA THR A 37 5.49 4.03 16.92
C THR A 37 6.83 3.29 17.10
N GLU A 38 7.71 3.29 16.09
CA GLU A 38 9.07 2.74 16.19
C GLU A 38 9.88 3.39 17.33
N LYS A 39 9.69 4.69 17.58
CA LYS A 39 10.35 5.42 18.68
C LYS A 39 9.71 5.18 20.05
N THR A 40 8.51 4.60 20.09
CA THR A 40 7.67 4.45 21.29
C THR A 40 7.55 2.98 21.72
N ILE A 41 8.44 2.11 21.22
CA ILE A 41 8.35 0.67 21.47
C ILE A 41 8.78 0.37 22.92
N PRO A 42 7.96 -0.34 23.71
CA PRO A 42 8.28 -0.68 25.10
C PRO A 42 9.27 -1.86 25.25
N SER A 43 9.58 -2.60 24.18
CA SER A 43 10.51 -3.75 24.20
C SER A 43 11.31 -3.89 22.90
N GLN A 44 12.62 -4.18 23.01
CA GLN A 44 13.51 -4.32 21.85
C GLN A 44 13.11 -5.48 20.92
N PHE A 45 12.40 -6.49 21.41
CA PHE A 45 12.03 -7.66 20.59
C PHE A 45 11.12 -7.28 19.42
N TYR A 46 10.33 -6.21 19.56
CA TYR A 46 9.50 -5.70 18.46
C TYR A 46 10.32 -4.99 17.38
N SER A 47 11.49 -4.42 17.69
CA SER A 47 12.29 -3.64 16.74
C SER A 47 12.64 -4.42 15.46
N VAL A 48 12.94 -5.72 15.59
CA VAL A 48 13.25 -6.60 14.45
C VAL A 48 12.03 -6.75 13.54
N PHE A 49 10.85 -6.97 14.12
CA PHE A 49 9.61 -7.10 13.34
C PHE A 49 9.20 -5.78 12.68
N ILE A 50 9.31 -4.65 13.40
CA ILE A 50 9.04 -3.33 12.82
C ILE A 50 9.96 -3.05 11.64
N ARG A 51 11.25 -3.37 11.74
CA ARG A 51 12.20 -3.18 10.64
C ARG A 51 11.81 -3.99 9.40
N ILE A 52 11.51 -5.28 9.57
CA ILE A 52 11.08 -6.16 8.47
C ILE A 52 9.77 -5.64 7.83
N MET A 53 8.82 -5.21 8.66
CA MET A 53 7.55 -4.65 8.22
C MET A 53 7.74 -3.34 7.45
N MET A 54 8.61 -2.45 7.95
CA MET A 54 8.94 -1.19 7.28
C MET A 54 9.59 -1.43 5.92
N ASP A 55 10.47 -2.42 5.79
CA ASP A 55 11.08 -2.77 4.51
C ASP A 55 10.07 -3.33 3.51
N ALA A 56 9.12 -4.16 3.97
CA ALA A 56 8.03 -4.65 3.13
C ALA A 56 7.11 -3.51 2.68
N VAL A 57 6.71 -2.62 3.59
CA VAL A 57 5.92 -1.42 3.31
C VAL A 57 6.62 -0.52 2.28
N ARG A 58 7.91 -0.24 2.45
CA ARG A 58 8.68 0.56 1.48
C ARG A 58 8.70 -0.10 0.10
N SER A 59 8.84 -1.42 0.05
CA SER A 59 8.74 -2.18 -1.21
C SER A 59 7.38 -2.00 -1.88
N ASP A 60 6.28 -2.05 -1.12
CA ASP A 60 4.92 -1.88 -1.65
C ASP A 60 4.65 -0.45 -2.11
N ILE A 61 5.06 0.56 -1.33
CA ILE A 61 4.98 1.97 -1.72
C ILE A 61 5.75 2.20 -3.02
N ALA A 62 6.97 1.65 -3.14
CA ALA A 62 7.78 1.76 -4.35
C ALA A 62 7.09 1.11 -5.56
N ALA A 63 6.51 -0.08 -5.39
CA ALA A 63 5.76 -0.75 -6.46
C ALA A 63 4.49 0.05 -6.86
N SER A 64 3.87 0.76 -5.91
CA SER A 64 2.78 1.68 -6.22
C SER A 64 3.28 2.91 -6.97
N ILE A 65 4.42 3.48 -6.58
CA ILE A 65 5.01 4.65 -7.23
C ILE A 65 5.31 4.36 -8.70
N GLU A 66 5.92 3.20 -9.00
CA GLU A 66 6.24 2.74 -10.35
C GLU A 66 5.00 2.66 -11.25
N LYS A 67 3.83 2.35 -10.68
CA LYS A 67 2.56 2.21 -11.42
C LYS A 67 1.79 3.51 -11.55
N SER A 68 1.86 4.37 -10.53
CA SER A 68 1.00 5.55 -10.43
C SER A 68 1.62 6.81 -11.02
N PHE A 69 2.94 6.95 -10.97
CA PHE A 69 3.63 8.15 -11.44
C PHE A 69 4.30 7.90 -12.79
N LYS A 70 4.32 8.94 -13.64
CA LYS A 70 5.13 8.97 -14.87
C LYS A 70 6.47 9.64 -14.62
N LEU A 71 6.47 10.64 -13.73
CA LEU A 71 7.62 11.43 -13.36
C LEU A 71 7.49 11.79 -11.88
N LEU A 72 8.56 11.60 -11.11
CA LEU A 72 8.60 11.87 -9.67
C LEU A 72 9.94 12.51 -9.30
N SER A 73 9.92 13.61 -8.54
CA SER A 73 11.16 14.24 -8.06
C SER A 73 11.83 13.41 -6.97
N ALA A 74 13.16 13.50 -6.82
CA ALA A 74 13.88 12.81 -5.76
C ALA A 74 13.40 13.22 -4.35
N ARG A 75 13.03 14.49 -4.19
CA ARG A 75 12.50 15.04 -2.93
C ARG A 75 11.13 14.48 -2.56
N ASP A 76 10.22 14.35 -3.54
CA ASP A 76 8.90 13.79 -3.30
C ASP A 76 8.99 12.27 -3.04
N ALA A 77 9.88 11.58 -3.77
CA ALA A 77 10.18 10.18 -3.51
C ALA A 77 10.73 9.96 -2.09
N ALA A 78 11.61 10.84 -1.61
CA ALA A 78 12.14 10.79 -0.24
C ALA A 78 11.02 10.89 0.80
N ASN A 79 10.09 11.84 0.63
CA ASN A 79 8.96 12.02 1.53
C ASN A 79 8.00 10.82 1.50
N MET A 80 7.68 10.29 0.32
CA MET A 80 6.75 9.15 0.18
C MET A 80 7.31 7.85 0.76
N LEU A 81 8.62 7.61 0.59
CA LEU A 81 9.29 6.41 1.11
C LEU A 81 9.75 6.56 2.57
N LEU A 82 9.49 7.73 3.18
CA LEU A 82 9.89 8.10 4.54
C LEU A 82 11.40 7.97 4.78
N PHE A 83 12.20 8.40 3.81
CA PHE A 83 13.65 8.49 3.95
C PHE A 83 14.07 9.87 4.45
N GLU A 84 15.04 9.92 5.37
CA GLU A 84 15.59 11.18 5.89
C GLU A 84 16.58 11.83 4.92
N THR A 85 17.11 11.10 3.94
CA THR A 85 18.16 11.58 3.04
C THR A 85 17.95 11.10 1.61
N GLU A 86 18.12 12.00 0.64
CA GLU A 86 18.05 11.72 -0.81
C GLU A 86 19.06 10.63 -1.26
N ALA A 87 20.18 10.48 -0.54
CA ALA A 87 21.15 9.42 -0.78
C ALA A 87 20.55 8.01 -0.64
N GLN A 88 19.65 7.80 0.33
CA GLN A 88 18.99 6.52 0.54
C GLN A 88 17.99 6.22 -0.59
N VAL A 89 17.29 7.26 -1.08
CA VAL A 89 16.41 7.16 -2.25
C VAL A 89 17.21 6.75 -3.48
N ASN A 90 18.39 7.33 -3.69
CA ASN A 90 19.24 7.00 -4.83
C ASN A 90 19.77 5.57 -4.78
N GLU A 91 20.12 5.04 -3.60
CA GLU A 91 20.50 3.63 -3.46
C GLU A 91 19.32 2.71 -3.73
N PHE A 92 18.14 3.04 -3.20
CA PHE A 92 16.90 2.29 -3.42
C PHE A 92 16.49 2.29 -4.90
N ALA A 93 16.59 3.43 -5.57
CA ALA A 93 16.34 3.58 -7.00
C ALA A 93 17.32 2.73 -7.85
N LYS A 94 18.60 2.63 -7.45
CA LYS A 94 19.58 1.75 -8.11
C LYS A 94 19.22 0.27 -7.95
N GLN A 95 18.80 -0.15 -6.75
CA GLN A 95 18.38 -1.54 -6.51
C GLN A 95 17.18 -1.93 -7.39
N ARG A 96 16.23 -1.00 -7.57
CA ARG A 96 15.03 -1.17 -8.39
C ARG A 96 15.20 -0.85 -9.87
N LYS A 97 16.38 -0.36 -10.28
CA LYS A 97 16.72 0.05 -11.66
C LYS A 97 15.81 1.15 -12.22
N TRP A 98 15.43 2.12 -11.39
CA TRP A 98 14.64 3.28 -11.83
C TRP A 98 15.44 4.15 -12.80
N LYS A 99 14.80 4.65 -13.86
CA LYS A 99 15.42 5.60 -14.80
C LYS A 99 15.44 6.98 -14.14
N SER A 100 16.64 7.51 -13.90
CA SER A 100 16.84 8.86 -13.36
C SER A 100 17.24 9.79 -14.50
N ASP A 101 16.54 10.91 -14.66
CA ASP A 101 16.94 12.04 -15.50
C ASP A 101 16.92 13.33 -14.66
N ARG A 102 18.08 13.97 -14.50
CA ARG A 102 18.25 15.28 -13.85
C ARG A 102 17.40 15.48 -12.59
N ASP A 103 17.55 14.61 -11.60
CA ASP A 103 16.85 14.66 -10.29
C ASP A 103 15.39 14.16 -10.29
N CYS A 104 14.88 13.73 -11.44
CA CYS A 104 13.55 13.14 -11.57
C CYS A 104 13.63 11.66 -11.97
N PHE A 105 12.86 10.82 -11.30
CA PHE A 105 12.63 9.45 -11.68
C PHE A 105 11.53 9.40 -12.73
N ILE A 106 11.85 8.85 -13.90
CA ILE A 106 10.91 8.63 -14.99
C ILE A 106 10.51 7.17 -14.93
N PHE A 107 9.23 6.95 -14.69
CA PHE A 107 8.62 5.63 -14.78
C PHE A 107 7.90 5.60 -16.11
N GLU A 108 8.38 4.75 -17.02
CA GLU A 108 7.63 4.44 -18.22
C GLU A 108 6.41 3.64 -17.78
N THR A 109 5.32 4.34 -17.43
CA THR A 109 4.01 3.71 -17.31
C THR A 109 3.69 3.17 -18.69
N ASP A 110 3.84 1.86 -18.85
CA ASP A 110 3.35 1.14 -20.01
C ASP A 110 1.88 1.57 -20.22
N PRO A 111 1.53 2.25 -21.32
CA PRO A 111 0.15 2.69 -21.57
C PRO A 111 -0.78 1.49 -21.84
N THR A 112 -0.30 0.26 -21.67
CA THR A 112 -0.96 -0.98 -22.04
C THR A 112 -2.02 -1.45 -21.06
N HIS A 113 -2.11 -0.88 -19.85
CA HIS A 113 -3.23 -1.17 -18.94
C HIS A 113 -4.41 -0.18 -19.10
N HIS A 114 -4.58 0.37 -20.30
CA HIS A 114 -5.93 0.54 -20.83
C HIS A 114 -6.16 -0.56 -21.87
N GLU A 115 -6.11 -1.83 -21.46
CA GLU A 115 -6.99 -2.81 -22.10
C GLU A 115 -8.37 -2.20 -21.97
N LYS A 116 -8.86 -1.62 -23.07
CA LYS A 116 -10.26 -1.25 -23.23
C LYS A 116 -11.01 -2.45 -22.64
N PRO A 117 -11.81 -2.28 -21.58
CA PRO A 117 -12.48 -3.42 -20.97
C PRO A 117 -13.19 -4.12 -22.12
N THR A 118 -12.75 -5.31 -22.46
CA THR A 118 -13.33 -6.12 -23.53
C THR A 118 -14.67 -6.53 -22.97
N LEU A 119 -15.62 -5.62 -23.10
CA LEU A 119 -16.97 -5.77 -22.61
C LEU A 119 -17.52 -6.99 -23.33
N ASP A 120 -17.73 -8.04 -22.57
CA ASP A 120 -18.39 -9.25 -23.06
C ASP A 120 -19.86 -8.90 -23.32
N THR A 121 -20.09 -8.29 -24.47
CA THR A 121 -21.40 -7.85 -24.95
C THR A 121 -22.35 -9.02 -25.09
N ALA A 122 -21.84 -10.22 -25.40
CA ALA A 122 -22.63 -11.45 -25.45
C ALA A 122 -23.14 -11.85 -24.07
N ARG A 123 -22.29 -11.79 -23.02
CA ARG A 123 -22.73 -12.04 -21.64
C ARG A 123 -23.78 -11.03 -21.19
N ILE A 124 -23.55 -9.74 -21.43
CA ILE A 124 -24.49 -8.67 -21.04
C ILE A 124 -25.83 -8.87 -21.75
N ALA A 125 -25.84 -9.07 -23.07
CA ALA A 125 -27.07 -9.30 -23.84
C ALA A 125 -27.83 -10.54 -23.34
N LYS A 126 -27.14 -11.64 -23.03
CA LYS A 126 -27.76 -12.85 -22.49
C LYS A 126 -28.39 -12.61 -21.11
N GLN A 127 -27.70 -11.87 -20.24
CA GLN A 127 -28.24 -11.48 -18.93
C GLN A 127 -29.47 -10.58 -19.08
N THR A 128 -29.43 -9.58 -19.97
CA THR A 128 -30.58 -8.69 -20.24
C THR A 128 -31.80 -9.47 -20.76
N ILE A 129 -31.61 -10.38 -21.72
CA ILE A 129 -32.69 -11.24 -22.24
C ILE A 129 -33.24 -12.16 -21.15
N PHE A 130 -32.36 -12.75 -20.33
CA PHE A 130 -32.78 -13.61 -19.22
C PHE A 130 -33.62 -12.84 -18.19
N TYR A 131 -33.18 -11.64 -17.80
CA TYR A 131 -33.93 -10.79 -16.87
C TYR A 131 -35.28 -10.33 -17.45
N ALA A 132 -35.32 -9.95 -18.74
CA ALA A 132 -36.58 -9.62 -19.41
C ALA A 132 -37.57 -10.80 -19.41
N LYS A 133 -37.08 -12.02 -19.72
CA LYS A 133 -37.89 -13.24 -19.65
C LYS A 133 -38.42 -13.50 -18.24
N GLN A 134 -37.58 -13.34 -17.21
CA GLN A 134 -38.04 -13.57 -15.83
C GLN A 134 -39.13 -12.57 -15.45
N LEU A 135 -38.99 -11.29 -15.81
CA LEU A 135 -39.99 -10.25 -15.56
C LEU A 135 -41.33 -10.50 -16.26
N GLU A 136 -41.32 -10.96 -17.52
CA GLU A 136 -42.56 -11.34 -18.22
C GLU A 136 -43.23 -12.57 -17.61
N MET A 137 -42.46 -13.47 -16.98
CA MET A 137 -43.00 -14.69 -16.38
C MET A 137 -43.69 -14.46 -15.02
N ILE A 138 -43.46 -13.30 -14.39
CA ILE A 138 -44.09 -12.88 -13.12
C ILE A 138 -45.37 -12.04 -13.35
N VAL A 139 -45.65 -11.63 -14.59
CA VAL A 139 -46.86 -10.92 -15.02
C VAL A 139 -47.95 -11.91 -15.40
#